data_AF-A0A924WFS3-F1
#
_entry.id   AF-A0A924WFS3-F1
#
_cell.length_a   1.000
_cell.length_b   1.000
_cell.length_c   1.000
_cell.angle_alpha   90.00
_cell.angle_beta   90.00
_cell.angle_gamma   90.00
#
_symmetry.space_group_name_H-M   'P 1'
#
loop_
_entity.id
_entity.type
_entity.pdbx_description
1 polymer ?
#
loop_
_entity_poly.entity_id
_entity_poly.type
_entity_poly.pdbx_seq_one_letter_code
_entity_poly.pdbx_strand_id
1 'polypeptide(L)'
;SRLNIAKKAHEKASQAERVSQGQLKITLRDRINHARNQVEETKHQLDEYKESYPNKPLDRKNHLLNSKLENFFNAYETACIMYFKENLNKRDFREEYREEIRDLVEAETFRRFFEPTTSRYQSMIRVYKEWEEKG
;
A
#
# COMPACT_ATOMS: atom_id res chain seq x y z
N SER A 1 5.06 12.54 -44.90
CA SER A 1 3.58 12.61 -44.92
C SER A 1 3.07 12.94 -43.51
N ARG A 2 1.87 13.51 -43.37
CA ARG A 2 1.22 13.77 -42.07
C ARG A 2 1.08 12.51 -41.21
N LEU A 3 0.94 11.34 -41.84
CA LEU A 3 0.91 10.02 -41.20
C LEU A 3 2.17 9.70 -40.38
N ASN A 4 3.37 10.02 -40.89
CA ASN A 4 4.62 9.77 -40.16
C ASN A 4 4.80 10.69 -38.94
N ILE A 5 4.23 11.91 -38.99
CA ILE A 5 4.26 12.84 -37.86
C ILE A 5 3.32 12.34 -36.75
N ALA A 6 2.10 11.92 -37.13
CA ALA A 6 1.15 11.35 -36.18
C ALA A 6 1.69 10.07 -35.50
N LYS A 7 2.32 9.17 -36.25
CA LYS A 7 2.95 7.96 -35.70
C LYS A 7 4.06 8.28 -34.70
N LYS A 8 4.98 9.20 -35.05
CA LYS A 8 6.05 9.64 -34.13
C LYS A 8 5.51 10.34 -32.88
N ALA A 9 4.43 11.12 -33.00
CA ALA A 9 3.79 11.76 -31.86
C ALA A 9 3.17 10.73 -30.91
N HIS A 10 2.48 9.73 -31.45
CA HIS A 10 1.92 8.63 -30.68
C HIS A 10 3.02 7.83 -29.95
N GLU A 11 4.10 7.46 -30.64
CA GLU A 11 5.24 6.74 -30.04
C GLU A 11 5.84 7.51 -28.86
N LYS A 12 6.03 8.83 -29.02
CA LYS A 12 6.53 9.70 -27.93
C LYS A 12 5.55 9.78 -26.76
N ALA A 13 4.24 9.88 -27.04
CA ALA A 13 3.21 9.90 -26.00
C ALA A 13 3.19 8.58 -25.20
N SER A 14 3.21 7.42 -25.88
CA SER A 14 3.31 6.11 -25.23
C SER A 14 4.60 5.94 -24.43
N GLN A 15 5.73 6.48 -24.91
CA GLN A 15 6.98 6.46 -24.16
C GLN A 15 6.90 7.32 -22.89
N ALA A 16 6.33 8.52 -22.97
CA ALA A 16 6.13 9.39 -21.83
C ALA A 16 5.19 8.78 -20.78
N GLU A 17 4.12 8.10 -21.23
CA GLU A 17 3.21 7.37 -20.35
C GLU A 17 3.91 6.26 -19.58
N ARG A 18 4.75 5.43 -20.25
CA ARG A 18 5.53 4.38 -19.59
C ARG A 18 6.49 4.94 -18.54
N VAL A 19 7.15 6.06 -18.84
CA VAL A 19 8.01 6.74 -17.86
C VAL A 19 7.20 7.23 -16.67
N SER A 20 6.02 7.81 -16.91
CA SER A 20 5.11 8.26 -15.84
C SER A 20 4.65 7.12 -14.95
N GLN A 21 4.24 5.98 -15.53
CA GLN A 21 3.87 4.78 -14.79
C GLN A 21 5.04 4.21 -13.99
N GLY A 22 6.25 4.22 -14.54
CA GLY A 22 7.48 3.81 -13.84
C GLY A 22 7.75 4.69 -12.61
N GLN A 23 7.65 6.01 -12.76
CA GLN A 23 7.82 6.95 -11.65
C GLN A 23 6.75 6.76 -10.57
N LEU A 24 5.49 6.52 -10.98
CA LEU A 24 4.39 6.26 -10.06
C LEU A 24 4.66 5.00 -9.21
N LYS A 25 5.15 3.92 -9.85
CA LYS A 25 5.52 2.69 -9.14
C LYS A 25 6.60 2.93 -8.08
N ILE A 26 7.66 3.67 -8.44
CA ILE A 26 8.73 4.02 -7.50
C ILE A 26 8.18 4.81 -6.32
N THR A 27 7.39 5.85 -6.58
CA THR A 27 6.78 6.69 -5.53
C THR A 27 5.87 5.90 -4.59
N LEU A 28 5.07 4.95 -5.10
CA LEU A 28 4.25 4.09 -4.26
C LEU A 28 5.10 3.18 -3.38
N ARG A 29 6.14 2.55 -3.95
CA ARG A 29 7.06 1.68 -3.22
C ARG A 29 7.77 2.45 -2.11
N ASP A 30 8.26 3.65 -2.39
CA ASP A 30 8.93 4.50 -1.41
C ASP A 30 7.97 4.91 -0.28
N ARG A 31 6.73 5.26 -0.62
CA ARG A 31 5.70 5.61 0.37
C ARG A 31 5.36 4.43 1.27
N ILE A 32 5.20 3.24 0.71
CA ILE A 32 4.95 2.00 1.45
C ILE A 32 6.12 1.69 2.39
N ASN A 33 7.34 1.70 1.86
CA ASN A 33 8.55 1.41 2.65
C ASN A 33 8.76 2.42 3.77
N HIS A 34 8.54 3.71 3.49
CA HIS A 34 8.62 4.76 4.50
C HIS A 34 7.59 4.54 5.62
N ALA A 35 6.35 4.24 5.27
CA ALA A 35 5.32 3.97 6.27
C ALA A 35 5.60 2.69 7.07
N ARG A 36 6.12 1.64 6.43
CA ARG A 36 6.56 0.41 7.10
C ARG A 36 7.63 0.70 8.14
N ASN A 37 8.66 1.45 7.75
CA ASN A 37 9.76 1.82 8.65
C ASN A 37 9.25 2.62 9.85
N GLN A 38 8.30 3.53 9.67
CA GLN A 38 7.69 4.26 10.78
C GLN A 38 6.91 3.36 11.75
N VAL A 39 6.22 2.33 11.24
CA VAL A 39 5.54 1.34 12.08
C VAL A 39 6.54 0.55 12.89
N GLU A 40 7.59 0.01 12.26
CA GLU A 40 8.60 -0.79 12.94
C GLU A 40 9.39 0.01 13.97
N GLU A 41 9.78 1.25 13.64
CA GLU A 41 10.42 2.15 14.59
C GLU A 41 9.52 2.44 15.80
N THR A 42 8.22 2.68 15.57
CA THR A 42 7.28 2.96 16.66
C THR A 42 7.04 1.73 17.52
N LYS A 43 7.03 0.52 16.95
CA LYS A 43 6.96 -0.74 17.71
C LYS A 43 8.19 -0.89 18.61
N HIS A 44 9.39 -0.69 18.06
CA HIS A 44 10.63 -0.74 18.83
C HIS A 44 10.60 0.23 20.01
N GLN A 45 10.24 1.50 19.76
CA GLN A 45 10.10 2.51 20.82
C GLN A 45 9.02 2.17 21.86
N LEU A 46 7.96 1.46 21.47
CA LEU A 46 6.94 1.00 22.38
C LEU A 46 7.47 -0.13 23.27
N ASP A 47 8.24 -1.06 22.71
CA ASP A 47 8.81 -2.18 23.45
C ASP A 47 9.89 -1.70 24.44
N GLU A 48 10.80 -0.82 24.02
CA GLU A 48 11.76 -0.15 24.92
C GLU A 48 11.06 0.59 26.07
N TYR A 49 9.91 1.23 25.78
CA TYR A 49 9.13 1.95 26.78
C TYR A 49 8.49 0.98 27.79
N LYS A 50 7.98 -0.17 27.35
CA LYS A 50 7.44 -1.20 28.24
C LYS A 50 8.50 -1.75 29.17
N GLU A 51 9.71 -2.01 28.66
CA GLU A 51 10.83 -2.52 29.45
C GLU A 51 11.31 -1.49 30.47
N SER A 52 11.46 -0.23 30.05
CA SER A 52 11.93 0.86 30.92
C SER A 52 10.89 1.30 31.95
N TYR A 53 9.60 1.13 31.65
CA TYR A 53 8.50 1.64 32.45
C TYR A 53 7.32 0.65 32.56
N PRO A 54 7.50 -0.53 33.18
CA PRO A 54 6.54 -1.64 33.13
C PRO A 54 5.15 -1.33 33.70
N ASN A 55 5.06 -0.35 34.61
CA ASN A 55 3.81 0.03 35.27
C ASN A 55 3.20 1.34 34.71
N LYS A 56 3.73 1.89 33.61
CA LYS A 56 3.20 3.11 33.01
C LYS A 56 2.12 2.80 31.96
N PRO A 57 1.07 3.63 31.86
CA PRO A 57 0.02 3.45 30.87
C PRO A 57 0.59 3.59 29.45
N LEU A 58 0.14 2.72 28.56
CA LEU A 58 0.62 2.67 27.17
C LEU A 58 -0.27 3.43 26.19
N ASP A 59 -1.38 4.03 26.65
CA ASP A 59 -2.44 4.57 25.79
C ASP A 59 -1.91 5.53 24.71
N ARG A 60 -1.07 6.49 25.10
CA ARG A 60 -0.49 7.46 24.16
C ARG A 60 0.43 6.79 23.14
N LYS A 61 1.20 5.78 23.56
CA LYS A 61 2.13 5.05 22.67
C LYS A 61 1.36 4.13 21.72
N ASN A 62 0.32 3.46 22.22
CA ASN A 62 -0.59 2.66 21.41
C ASN A 62 -1.36 3.52 20.39
N HIS A 63 -1.81 4.72 20.79
CA HIS A 63 -2.43 5.67 19.88
C HIS A 63 -1.46 6.10 18.76
N LEU A 64 -0.19 6.36 19.11
CA LEU A 64 0.83 6.68 18.12
C LEU A 64 1.05 5.52 17.14
N LEU A 65 1.19 4.29 17.64
CA LEU A 65 1.32 3.09 16.80
C LEU A 65 0.11 2.91 15.87
N ASN A 66 -1.11 3.08 16.39
CA ASN A 66 -2.33 3.01 15.59
C ASN A 66 -2.32 4.06 14.45
N SER A 67 -1.90 5.29 14.74
CA SER A 67 -1.77 6.33 13.72
C SER A 67 -0.74 5.97 12.64
N LYS A 68 0.38 5.33 13.01
CA LYS A 68 1.37 4.84 12.03
C LYS A 68 0.83 3.68 11.19
N LEU A 69 0.13 2.74 11.80
CA LEU A 69 -0.55 1.65 11.08
C LEU A 69 -1.59 2.20 10.10
N GLU A 70 -2.36 3.21 10.49
CA GLU A 70 -3.31 3.85 9.58
C GLU A 70 -2.64 4.48 8.35
N ASN A 71 -1.49 5.13 8.53
CA ASN A 71 -0.70 5.68 7.42
C ASN A 71 -0.13 4.60 6.52
N PHE A 72 0.31 3.48 7.12
CA PHE A 72 0.77 2.31 6.39
C PHE A 72 -0.34 1.72 5.53
N PHE A 73 -1.52 1.45 6.09
CA PHE A 73 -2.67 0.95 5.31
C PHE A 73 -3.18 1.97 4.29
N ASN A 74 -3.11 3.27 4.56
CA ASN A 74 -3.43 4.30 3.56
C ASN A 74 -2.50 4.25 2.34
N ALA A 75 -1.23 3.87 2.51
CA ALA A 75 -0.30 3.71 1.41
C ALA A 75 -0.70 2.53 0.51
N TYR A 76 -1.03 1.38 1.11
CA TYR A 76 -1.56 0.22 0.37
C TYR A 76 -2.89 0.50 -0.29
N GLU A 77 -3.82 1.16 0.41
CA GLU A 77 -5.12 1.52 -0.17
C GLU A 77 -4.94 2.42 -1.39
N THR A 78 -4.02 3.40 -1.34
CA THR A 78 -3.70 4.23 -2.50
C THR A 78 -3.17 3.39 -3.66
N ALA A 79 -2.25 2.45 -3.38
CA ALA A 79 -1.70 1.57 -4.40
C ALA A 79 -2.78 0.67 -5.03
N CYS A 80 -3.69 0.13 -4.22
CA CYS A 80 -4.81 -0.69 -4.67
C CYS A 80 -5.84 0.12 -5.49
N ILE A 81 -6.10 1.39 -5.14
CA ILE A 81 -6.90 2.29 -5.97
C ILE A 81 -6.25 2.47 -7.35
N MET A 82 -4.92 2.65 -7.39
CA MET A 82 -4.19 2.82 -8.65
C MET A 82 -4.17 1.54 -9.50
N TYR A 83 -4.14 0.37 -8.87
CA TYR A 83 -4.33 -0.93 -9.53
C TYR A 83 -5.68 -0.99 -10.28
N PHE A 84 -6.78 -0.56 -9.64
CA PHE A 84 -8.09 -0.54 -10.29
C PHE A 84 -8.25 0.54 -11.34
N LYS A 85 -7.54 1.67 -11.21
CA LYS A 85 -7.55 2.77 -12.19
C LYS A 85 -6.66 2.51 -13.41
N GLU A 86 -6.05 1.32 -13.52
CA GLU A 86 -5.16 0.94 -14.62
C GLU A 86 -3.93 1.85 -14.77
N ASN A 87 -3.57 2.58 -13.70
CA ASN A 87 -2.36 3.40 -13.65
C ASN A 87 -1.11 2.56 -13.37
N LEU A 88 -1.29 1.26 -13.09
CA LEU A 88 -0.25 0.29 -12.79
C LEU A 88 -0.43 -0.95 -13.65
N ASN A 89 0.68 -1.58 -14.03
CA ASN A 89 0.65 -2.91 -14.61
C ASN A 89 0.13 -3.91 -13.57
N LYS A 90 -1.06 -4.48 -13.80
CA LYS A 90 -1.73 -5.37 -12.84
C LYS A 90 -0.94 -6.65 -12.54
N ARG A 91 -0.25 -7.22 -13.55
CA ARG A 91 0.55 -8.43 -13.37
C ARG A 91 1.74 -8.14 -12.45
N ASP A 92 2.52 -7.12 -12.79
CA ASP A 92 3.72 -6.76 -12.04
C ASP A 92 3.35 -6.31 -10.60
N PHE A 93 2.20 -5.66 -10.43
CA PHE A 93 1.69 -5.28 -9.10
C PHE A 93 1.29 -6.50 -8.27
N ARG A 94 0.59 -7.48 -8.87
CA ARG A 94 0.22 -8.73 -8.18
C ARG A 94 1.47 -9.53 -7.80
N GLU A 95 2.42 -9.70 -8.72
CA GLU A 95 3.68 -10.40 -8.43
C GLU A 95 4.44 -9.78 -7.25
N GLU A 96 4.39 -8.46 -7.12
CA GLU A 96 5.11 -7.74 -6.06
C GLU A 96 4.38 -7.74 -4.71
N TYR A 97 3.05 -7.59 -4.70
CA TYR A 97 2.30 -7.30 -3.47
C TYR A 97 1.28 -8.37 -3.06
N ARG A 98 1.12 -9.47 -3.81
CA ARG A 98 0.10 -10.48 -3.50
C ARG A 98 0.21 -11.03 -2.08
N GLU A 99 1.37 -11.60 -1.77
CA GLU A 99 1.56 -12.25 -0.47
C GLU A 99 1.44 -11.23 0.67
N GLU A 100 2.01 -10.04 0.50
CA GLU A 100 1.92 -9.01 1.53
C GLU A 100 0.49 -8.50 1.75
N ILE A 101 -0.29 -8.25 0.69
CA ILE A 101 -1.69 -7.82 0.84
C ILE A 101 -2.52 -8.93 1.51
N ARG A 102 -2.28 -10.20 1.16
CA ARG A 102 -2.92 -11.33 1.84
C ARG A 102 -2.59 -11.32 3.33
N ASP A 103 -1.30 -11.28 3.67
CA ASP A 103 -0.84 -11.34 5.05
C ASP A 103 -1.39 -10.15 5.88
N LEU A 104 -1.50 -8.96 5.28
CA LEU A 104 -2.09 -7.80 5.96
C LEU A 104 -3.60 -7.92 6.19
N VAL A 105 -4.35 -8.43 5.21
CA VAL A 105 -5.81 -8.56 5.29
C VAL A 105 -6.23 -9.72 6.19
N GLU A 106 -5.48 -10.82 6.19
CA GLU A 106 -5.77 -12.03 6.97
C GLU A 106 -5.22 -12.00 8.40
N ALA A 107 -4.28 -11.09 8.70
CA ALA A 107 -3.71 -10.99 10.04
C ALA A 107 -4.77 -10.62 11.10
N GLU A 108 -4.94 -11.49 12.11
CA GLU A 108 -5.87 -11.25 13.22
C GLU A 108 -5.58 -9.94 13.96
N THR A 109 -4.30 -9.55 14.06
CA THR A 109 -3.86 -8.29 14.68
C THR A 109 -4.39 -7.05 13.95
N PHE A 110 -4.72 -7.17 12.66
CA PHE A 110 -5.21 -6.09 11.82
C PHE A 110 -6.69 -6.22 11.46
N ARG A 111 -7.37 -7.27 11.93
CA ARG A 111 -8.78 -7.56 11.63
C ARG A 111 -9.70 -6.34 11.75
N ARG A 112 -9.54 -5.53 12.80
CA ARG A 112 -10.35 -4.31 13.02
C ARG A 112 -10.25 -3.27 11.89
N PHE A 113 -9.16 -3.28 11.13
CA PHE A 113 -8.96 -2.37 10.00
C PHE A 113 -9.63 -2.89 8.73
N PHE A 114 -9.81 -4.21 8.60
CA PHE A 114 -10.28 -4.86 7.37
C PHE A 114 -11.68 -5.48 7.49
N GLU A 115 -12.45 -5.10 8.51
CA GLU A 115 -13.85 -5.49 8.63
C GLU A 115 -14.64 -5.08 7.37
N PRO A 116 -15.15 -6.02 6.55
CA PRO A 116 -15.62 -5.71 5.19
C PRO A 116 -16.71 -4.64 5.12
N THR A 117 -17.60 -4.58 6.11
CA THR A 117 -18.75 -3.66 6.11
C THR A 117 -18.41 -2.23 6.55
N THR A 118 -17.31 -2.04 7.27
CA THR A 118 -16.97 -0.75 7.91
C THR A 118 -15.57 -0.25 7.58
N SER A 119 -14.74 -1.08 6.96
CA SER A 119 -13.35 -0.73 6.63
C SER A 119 -13.29 0.47 5.68
N ARG A 120 -12.30 1.33 5.91
CA ARG A 120 -11.92 2.40 4.98
C ARG A 120 -10.93 1.95 3.90
N TYR A 121 -10.44 0.70 3.98
CA TYR A 121 -9.44 0.12 3.08
C TYR A 121 -10.10 -0.85 2.07
N GLN A 122 -11.18 -0.37 1.45
CA GLN A 122 -12.04 -1.18 0.58
C GLN A 122 -11.31 -1.65 -0.68
N SER A 123 -10.38 -0.86 -1.21
CA SER A 123 -9.63 -1.25 -2.40
C SER A 123 -8.64 -2.37 -2.06
N MET A 124 -7.99 -2.35 -0.90
CA MET A 124 -7.16 -3.47 -0.44
C MET A 124 -7.98 -4.77 -0.34
N ILE A 125 -9.14 -4.72 0.32
CA ILE A 125 -10.04 -5.88 0.46
C ILE A 125 -10.47 -6.40 -0.91
N ARG A 126 -10.82 -5.51 -1.84
CA ARG A 126 -11.25 -5.89 -3.18
C ARG A 126 -10.12 -6.49 -4.01
N VAL A 127 -8.89 -5.96 -3.90
CA VAL A 127 -7.71 -6.53 -4.57
C VAL A 127 -7.41 -7.92 -4.03
N TYR A 128 -7.43 -8.09 -2.71
CA TYR A 128 -7.27 -9.39 -2.06
C TYR A 128 -8.30 -10.40 -2.57
N LYS A 129 -9.59 -10.05 -2.55
CA LYS A 129 -10.66 -10.91 -3.08
C LYS A 129 -10.44 -11.25 -4.55
N GLU A 130 -10.09 -10.27 -5.39
CA GLU A 130 -9.82 -10.54 -6.81
C GLU A 130 -8.69 -11.56 -7.01
N TRP A 131 -7.69 -11.59 -6.13
CA TRP A 131 -6.54 -12.48 -6.25
C TRP A 131 -6.76 -13.87 -5.65
N GLU A 132 -7.61 -13.99 -4.63
CA GLU A 132 -7.90 -15.26 -3.95
C GLU A 132 -9.16 -15.95 -4.50
N GLU A 133 -10.18 -15.21 -4.96
CA GLU A 133 -11.39 -15.79 -5.59
C GLU A 133 -11.14 -16.25 -7.04
N LYS A 134 -10.08 -15.76 -7.69
CA LYS A 134 -9.65 -16.19 -9.03
C LYS A 134 -8.42 -17.12 -9.01
N GLY A 135 -8.14 -17.73 -7.85
CA GLY A 135 -7.09 -18.74 -7.65
C GLY A 135 -7.55 -20.13 -8.06
#